data_AF-A0A9D7R9U8-F1
#
_entry.id   AF-A0A9D7R9U8-F1
#
_cell.length_a   1.000
_cell.length_b   1.000
_cell.length_c   1.000
_cell.angle_alpha   90.00
_cell.angle_beta   90.00
_cell.angle_gamma   90.00
#
_symmetry.space_group_name_H-M   'P 1'
#
loop_
_entity.id
_entity.type
_entity.pdbx_description
1 polymer ?
#
loop_
_entity_poly.entity_id
_entity_poly.type
_entity_poly.pdbx_seq_one_letter_code
_entity_poly.pdbx_strand_id
1 'polypeptide(L)' 'MIQRDCSETDLRQMIHDAESLVGDPEPGRWRCITKFRGRTWIVILEPDASQNLIVVITAFQA' A
#
# COMPACT_ATOMS: atom_id res chain seq x y z
N MET A 1 8.78 -15.02 -0.09
CA MET A 1 8.02 -13.83 0.34
C MET A 1 8.10 -13.76 1.85
N ILE A 2 8.66 -12.69 2.42
CA ILE A 2 8.65 -12.47 3.87
C ILE A 2 7.18 -12.39 4.29
N GLN A 3 6.80 -13.18 5.29
CA GLN A 3 5.45 -13.18 5.84
C GLN A 3 5.21 -11.80 6.45
N ARG A 4 4.29 -11.04 5.88
CA ARG A 4 3.83 -9.78 6.47
C ARG A 4 2.82 -10.16 7.55
N ASP A 5 2.85 -9.48 8.69
CA ASP A 5 1.84 -9.63 9.75
C ASP A 5 0.46 -9.01 9.37
N CYS A 6 0.15 -8.93 8.08
CA CYS A 6 -1.09 -8.42 7.52
C CYS A 6 -1.59 -9.34 6.40
N SER A 7 -2.90 -9.56 6.37
CA SER A 7 -3.62 -10.28 5.32
C SER A 7 -3.97 -9.35 4.14
N GLU A 8 -4.49 -9.92 3.05
CA GLU A 8 -5.02 -9.12 1.94
C GLU A 8 -6.20 -8.24 2.38
N THR A 9 -7.07 -8.76 3.24
CA THR A 9 -8.20 -7.99 3.79
C THR A 9 -7.70 -6.81 4.63
N ASP A 10 -6.65 -7.02 5.43
CA ASP A 10 -6.02 -5.94 6.18
C ASP A 10 -5.45 -4.87 5.25
N LEU A 11 -4.79 -5.27 4.15
CA LEU A 11 -4.27 -4.32 3.15
C LEU A 11 -5.37 -3.49 2.50
N ARG A 12 -6.53 -4.09 2.19
CA ARG A 12 -7.67 -3.33 1.65
C ARG A 12 -8.16 -2.27 2.65
N GLN A 13 -8.28 -2.63 3.92
CA GLN A 13 -8.66 -1.69 4.97
C GLN A 13 -7.60 -0.59 5.13
N MET A 14 -6.32 -0.95 5.15
CA MET A 14 -5.20 -0.02 5.24
C MET A 14 -5.17 1.01 4.11
N ILE A 15 -5.42 0.59 2.87
CA ILE A 15 -5.48 1.48 1.71
C ILE A 15 -6.73 2.36 1.76
N HIS A 16 -7.86 1.82 2.23
CA HIS A 16 -9.08 2.58 2.41
C HIS A 16 -8.92 3.70 3.46
N ASP A 17 -8.24 3.38 4.57
CA ASP A 17 -7.99 4.30 5.69
C ASP A 17 -6.69 5.11 5.52
N ALA A 18 -6.17 5.24 4.30
CA ALA A 18 -4.91 5.91 4.04
C ALA A 18 -4.92 7.35 4.56
N GLU A 19 -3.91 7.69 5.38
CA GLU A 19 -3.70 9.05 5.87
C GLU A 19 -3.12 9.95 4.76
N SER A 20 -2.37 9.35 3.82
CA SER A 20 -1.77 10.09 2.71
C SER A 20 -1.44 9.18 1.53
N LEU A 21 -1.47 9.76 0.33
CA LEU A 21 -1.01 9.14 -0.91
C LEU A 21 -0.02 10.09 -1.58
N VAL A 22 1.23 9.66 -1.73
CA VAL A 22 2.30 10.49 -2.30
C VAL A 22 3.07 9.73 -3.38
N GLY A 23 3.77 10.43 -4.25
CA GLY A 23 4.63 9.80 -5.25
C GLY A 23 5.76 8.98 -4.62
N ASP A 24 6.09 7.86 -5.26
CA ASP A 24 7.30 7.10 -5.01
C ASP A 24 8.47 7.62 -5.88
N PRO A 25 9.75 7.45 -5.48
CA PRO A 25 10.88 7.76 -6.35
C PRO A 25 10.87 6.97 -7.67
N GLU A 26 10.29 5.77 -7.69
CA GLU A 26 10.06 5.01 -8.92
C GLU A 26 8.82 5.57 -9.65
N PRO A 27 8.96 6.05 -10.91
CA PRO A 27 7.83 6.60 -11.66
C PRO A 27 6.68 5.60 -11.82
N GLY A 28 5.45 6.10 -11.73
CA GLY A 28 4.25 5.26 -11.82
C GLY A 28 3.85 4.58 -10.51
N ARG A 29 4.70 4.63 -9.48
CA ARG A 29 4.38 4.10 -8.15
C ARG A 29 3.98 5.20 -7.17
N TRP A 30 3.19 4.77 -6.20
CA TRP A 30 2.64 5.61 -5.16
C TRP A 30 2.87 4.97 -3.80
N ARG A 31 3.18 5.80 -2.80
CA ARG A 31 3.27 5.42 -1.40
C ARG A 31 1.99 5.82 -0.70
N CYS A 32 1.23 4.82 -0.28
CA CYS A 32 0.07 4.94 0.58
C CYS A 32 0.52 4.82 2.04
N ILE A 33 0.42 5.90 2.80
CA ILE A 33 0.77 5.99 4.21
C ILE A 33 -0.50 5.73 5.04
N THR A 34 -0.42 4.78 5.97
CA THR A 34 -1.59 4.33 6.74
C THR A 34 -1.17 3.80 8.11
N LYS A 35 -2.14 3.57 8.99
CA LYS A 35 -1.93 2.94 10.30
C LYS A 35 -2.63 1.60 10.36
N PHE A 36 -1.92 0.59 10.86
CA PHE A 36 -2.48 -0.73 11.14
C PHE A 36 -1.88 -1.28 12.42
N ARG A 37 -2.77 -1.71 13.33
CA ARG A 37 -2.40 -2.23 14.67
C ARG A 37 -1.46 -1.28 15.43
N GLY A 38 -1.75 0.02 15.37
CA GLY A 38 -1.00 1.07 16.07
C GLY A 38 0.38 1.40 15.48
N ARG A 39 0.75 0.82 14.32
CA ARG A 39 2.01 1.10 13.63
C ARG A 39 1.75 1.81 12.32
N THR A 40 2.70 2.64 11.89
CA THR A 40 2.68 3.25 10.56
C THR A 40 3.17 2.23 9.54
N TRP A 41 2.46 2.18 8.41
CA TRP A 41 2.78 1.34 7.28
C TRP A 41 2.88 2.17 6.01
N ILE A 42 3.75 1.71 5.12
CA ILE A 42 3.85 2.19 3.75
C ILE A 42 3.45 1.04 2.83
N VAL A 43 2.42 1.29 2.02
CA VAL A 43 1.98 0.38 0.96
C VAL A 43 2.36 1.00 -0.38
N ILE A 44 3.16 0.29 -1.17
CA ILE A 44 3.54 0.70 -2.52
C ILE A 44 2.49 0.19 -3.49
N LEU A 45 1.90 1.13 -4.22
CA LEU A 45 0.82 0.91 -5.17
C LEU A 45 1.28 1.27 -6.58
N GLU A 46 0.80 0.53 -7.56
CA GLU A 46 0.99 0.82 -8.98
C GLU A 46 -0.36 0.69 -9.70
N PRO A 47 -0.81 1.70 -10.47
CA PRO A 47 -2.04 1.61 -11.23
C PRO A 47 -1.83 0.76 -12.49
N ASP A 48 -2.69 -0.23 -12.69
CA ASP A 48 -2.83 -0.92 -13.98
C ASP A 48 -4.05 -0.33 -14.71
N ALA A 49 -3.78 0.65 -15.58
CA ALA A 49 -4.81 1.31 -16.37
C ALA A 49 -5.45 0.39 -17.42
N SER A 50 -4.78 -0.69 -17.84
CA SER A 50 -5.31 -1.63 -18.83
C SER A 50 -6.40 -2.51 -18.24
N GLN A 51 -6.28 -2.83 -16.95
CA GLN A 51 -7.24 -3.65 -16.21
C GLN A 51 -8.16 -2.83 -15.29
N ASN A 52 -7.95 -1.53 -15.19
CA ASN A 52 -8.64 -0.64 -14.24
C ASN A 52 -8.48 -1.11 -12.78
N LEU A 53 -7.24 -1.46 -12.41
CA LEU A 53 -6.89 -1.98 -11.08
C LEU A 53 -5.78 -1.15 -10.42
N ILE A 54 -5.70 -1.27 -9.08
CA ILE A 54 -4.55 -0.82 -8.30
C ILE A 54 -3.85 -2.07 -7.76
N VAL A 55 -2.59 -2.24 -8.13
CA VAL A 55 -1.77 -3.38 -7.73
C VAL A 55 -0.96 -3.01 -6.49
N VAL A 56 -0.99 -3.87 -5.47
CA VAL A 56 -0.11 -3.76 -4.31
C VAL A 56 1.23 -4.42 -4.64
N ILE A 57 2.27 -3.62 -4.81
CA ILE A 57 3.63 -4.11 -5.08
C ILE A 57 4.27 -4.65 -3.79
N THR A 58 4.23 -3.84 -2.73
CA THR A 58 4.74 -4.24 -1.43
C THR A 58 4.07 -3.46 -0.31
N ALA A 59 4.15 -4.00 0.91
CA ALA A 59 3.75 -3.32 2.13
C ALA A 59 4.77 -3.62 3.22
N PHE A 60 5.15 -2.60 3.98
CA PHE A 60 6.11 -2.70 5.06
C PHE A 60 5.83 -1.66 6.16
N GLN A 61 6.33 -1.93 7.35
CA GLN A 61 6.29 -0.99 8.47
C GLN A 61 7.35 0.09 8.22
N ALA A 62 6.98 1.35 8.48
CA ALA A 62 7.89 2.50 8.39
C ALA A 62 8.94 2.47 9.51
#